data_AF-A0A2V7S4Q0-F1
#
_entry.id   AF-A0A2V7S4Q0-F1
#
_cell.length_a   1.000
_cell.length_b   1.000
_cell.length_c   1.000
_cell.angle_alpha   90.00
_cell.angle_beta   90.00
_cell.angle_gamma   90.00
#
_symmetry.space_group_name_H-M   'P 1'
#
loop_
_entity.id
_entity.type
_entity.pdbx_description
1 polymer ?
#
loop_
_entity_poly.entity_id
_entity_poly.type
_entity_poly.pdbx_seq_one_letter_code
_entity_poly.pdbx_strand_id
1 'polypeptide(L)' 'MAWMAKTDEPISQLATRIPKELHRRLKLHCVTHEIAVQDFVTQAIEEKLGRKTRLKKGPA' A
#
# COMPACT_ATOMS: atom_id res chain seq x y z
N MET A 1 10.64 3.06 -26.52
CA MET A 1 10.11 3.82 -25.38
C MET A 1 10.48 3.05 -24.12
N ALA A 2 11.18 3.72 -23.19
CA ALA A 2 11.90 3.08 -22.09
C ALA A 2 10.99 2.26 -21.16
N TRP A 3 11.24 0.95 -21.09
CA TRP A 3 10.68 0.07 -20.07
C TRP A 3 11.45 0.33 -18.77
N MET A 4 10.84 1.08 -17.87
CA MET A 4 11.46 1.54 -16.64
C MET A 4 11.82 0.34 -15.77
N ALA A 5 13.10 0.19 -15.47
CA ALA A 5 13.63 -0.70 -14.46
C ALA A 5 13.03 -0.33 -13.09
N LYS A 6 11.91 -0.95 -12.73
CA LYS A 6 11.46 -1.01 -11.34
C LYS A 6 12.19 -2.18 -10.70
N THR A 7 13.37 -1.85 -10.17
CA THR A 7 14.01 -2.44 -8.99
C THR A 7 13.65 -3.89 -8.68
N ASP A 8 14.64 -4.76 -8.82
CA ASP A 8 14.76 -6.13 -8.29
C ASP A 8 14.68 -6.12 -6.74
N GLU A 9 13.63 -5.55 -6.18
CA GLU A 9 13.32 -5.66 -4.76
C GLU A 9 12.52 -6.96 -4.60
N PRO A 10 12.97 -7.90 -3.75
CA PRO A 10 12.30 -9.18 -3.58
C PRO A 10 10.89 -8.94 -3.02
N ILE A 11 9.88 -9.02 -3.89
CA ILE A 11 8.48 -8.95 -3.51
C ILE A 11 8.12 -10.25 -2.79
N SER A 12 7.94 -10.18 -1.48
CA SER A 12 7.45 -11.32 -0.69
C SER A 12 5.91 -11.30 -0.66
N GLN A 13 5.29 -12.44 -0.96
CA GLN A 13 3.84 -12.59 -0.80
C GLN A 13 3.50 -12.73 0.68
N LEU A 14 2.74 -11.78 1.22
CA LEU A 14 2.25 -11.84 2.59
C LEU A 14 0.81 -12.38 2.61
N ALA A 15 0.66 -13.63 3.08
CA ALA A 15 -0.67 -14.18 3.34
C ALA A 15 -1.25 -13.54 4.61
N THR A 16 -2.24 -12.67 4.46
CA THR A 16 -2.96 -12.07 5.59
C THR A 16 -4.38 -12.64 5.69
N ARG A 17 -4.86 -12.82 6.92
CA ARG A 17 -6.26 -13.19 7.17
C ARG A 17 -7.10 -11.93 7.29
N ILE A 18 -7.78 -11.56 6.21
CA ILE A 18 -8.72 -10.43 6.19
C ILE A 18 -10.14 -10.98 6.39
N PRO A 19 -10.90 -10.49 7.39
CA PRO A 19 -12.31 -10.85 7.55
C PRO A 19 -13.12 -10.58 6.26
N LYS A 20 -14.06 -11.48 5.91
CA LYS A 20 -14.80 -11.41 4.64
C LYS A 20 -15.52 -10.07 4.43
N GLU A 21 -16.13 -9.52 5.48
CA GLU A 21 -16.84 -8.25 5.42
C GLU A 21 -15.90 -7.07 5.12
N LEU A 22 -14.73 -7.07 5.77
CA LEU A 22 -13.70 -6.05 5.54
C LEU A 22 -13.16 -6.14 4.11
N HIS A 23 -12.88 -7.35 3.63
CA HIS A 23 -12.43 -7.57 2.26
C HIS A 23 -13.47 -7.13 1.22
N ARG A 24 -14.77 -7.36 1.47
CA ARG A 24 -15.85 -6.89 0.59
C ARG A 24 -15.92 -5.37 0.54
N ARG A 25 -15.87 -4.69 1.69
CA ARG A 25 -15.85 -3.22 1.75
C ARG A 25 -14.65 -2.63 1.04
N LEU A 26 -13.47 -3.23 1.25
CA LEU A 26 -12.24 -2.82 0.60
C LEU A 26 -12.36 -2.95 -0.93
N LYS A 27 -12.83 -4.10 -1.42
CA LYS A 27 -13.05 -4.31 -2.85
C LYS A 27 -14.02 -3.30 -3.46
N LEU A 28 -15.15 -3.02 -2.80
CA LEU A 28 -16.10 -2.03 -3.29
C LEU A 28 -15.45 -0.64 -3.41
N HIS A 29 -14.70 -0.22 -2.39
CA HIS A 29 -13.97 1.05 -2.42
C HIS A 29 -12.94 1.10 -3.56
N CYS A 30 -12.15 0.03 -3.72
CA CYS A 30 -11.17 -0.11 -4.79
C CYS A 30 -11.80 -0.06 -6.18
N VAL A 31 -12.94 -0.73 -6.40
CA VAL A 31 -13.64 -0.71 -7.69
C VAL A 31 -14.21 0.68 -7.99
N THR A 32 -14.79 1.36 -6.99
CA THR A 32 -15.35 2.71 -7.16
C THR A 32 -14.30 3.76 -7.51
N HIS A 33 -13.06 3.60 -7.03
CA HIS A 33 -11.98 4.57 -7.25
C HIS A 33 -10.96 4.11 -8.29
N GLU A 34 -11.22 2.99 -8.97
CA GLU A 34 -10.31 2.37 -9.95
C GLU A 34 -8.91 2.07 -9.39
N ILE A 35 -8.83 1.70 -8.10
CA ILE A 35 -7.58 1.39 -7.40
C ILE A 35 -7.39 -0.12 -7.34
N ALA A 36 -6.18 -0.61 -7.62
CA ALA A 36 -5.87 -2.02 -7.39
C ALA A 36 -5.85 -2.34 -5.89
N VAL A 37 -6.45 -3.47 -5.50
CA VAL A 37 -6.48 -3.92 -4.09
C VAL A 37 -5.08 -4.00 -3.49
N GLN A 38 -4.11 -4.46 -4.27
CA GLN A 38 -2.72 -4.54 -3.83
C GLN A 38 -2.14 -3.15 -3.55
N ASP A 39 -2.36 -2.17 -4.43
CA ASP A 39 -1.87 -0.80 -4.26
C ASP A 39 -2.48 -0.13 -3.03
N PHE A 40 -3.79 -0.34 -2.81
CA PHE A 40 -4.47 0.18 -1.62
C PHE A 40 -3.88 -0.42 -0.33
N VAL A 41 -3.68 -1.74 -0.29
CA VAL A 41 -3.15 -2.44 0.88
C VAL A 41 -1.70 -2.04 1.15
N THR A 42 -0.87 -1.93 0.10
CA THR A 42 0.52 -1.47 0.21
C THR A 42 0.58 -0.06 0.78
N GLN A 43 -0.19 0.89 0.24
CA GLN A 43 -0.24 2.27 0.74
C GLN A 43 -0.72 2.33 2.20
N ALA A 44 -1.76 1.57 2.55
CA ALA A 44 -2.26 1.52 3.92
C ALA A 44 -1.23 0.93 4.90
N ILE A 45 -0.45 -0.07 4.47
CA ILE A 45 0.64 -0.66 5.26
C ILE A 45 1.79 0.34 5.41
N GLU A 46 2.19 1.03 4.34
CA GLU A 46 3.24 2.06 4.38
C GLU A 46 2.86 3.23 5.29
N GLU A 47 1.60 3.67 5.24
CA GLU A 47 1.05 4.68 6.13
C GLU A 47 1.06 4.18 7.58
N LYS A 48 0.61 2.94 7.83
CA LYS A 48 0.58 2.35 9.17
C LYS A 48 1.97 2.12 9.77
N LEU A 49 2.93 1.71 8.94
CA LEU A 49 4.33 1.47 9.33
C LEU A 49 5.15 2.77 9.44
N GLY A 50 4.57 3.92 9.10
CA GLY A 50 5.17 5.20 9.41
C GLY A 50 6.39 5.55 8.56
N ARG A 51 6.40 5.21 7.26
CA ARG A 51 7.34 5.83 6.30
C ARG A 51 6.94 7.25 5.88
N LYS A 52 5.88 7.82 6.47
CA LYS A 52 5.93 9.25 6.81
C LYS A 52 6.74 9.37 8.09
N THR A 53 8.06 9.36 7.93
CA THR A 53 8.97 9.99 8.87
C THR A 53 8.33 11.32 9.21
N ARG A 54 7.78 11.44 10.41
CA ARG A 54 7.53 12.73 11.03
C ARG A 54 8.91 13.37 11.00
N LEU A 55 9.17 14.20 9.98
CA LEU A 55 10.39 14.97 9.88
C LEU A 55 10.36 15.85 11.13
N LYS A 56 10.95 15.38 12.23
CA LYS A 56 11.39 16.23 13.31
C LYS A 56 12.57 17.01 12.73
N LYS A 57 12.28 17.98 11.87
CA LYS A 57 13.19 19.08 11.60
C LYS A 57 13.09 19.98 12.83
N GLY A 58 13.90 19.69 13.84
CA GLY A 58 14.66 20.79 14.43
C GLY A 58 15.67 21.27 13.37
N PRO A 59 16.23 22.49 13.44
CA PRO A 59 16.23 23.43 14.56
C PRO A 59 15.79 24.85 14.15
N ALA A 60 15.61 25.73 15.15
CA ALA A 60 16.06 27.11 15.13
C ALA A 60 16.37 27.52 16.57
#